data_AF-A0A5N7ZEH8-F1
#
_entry.id   AF-A0A5N7ZEH8-F1
#
_cell.length_a   1.000
_cell.length_b   1.000
_cell.length_c   1.000
_cell.angle_alpha   90.00
_cell.angle_beta   90.00
_cell.angle_gamma   90.00
#
_symmetry.space_group_name_H-M   'P 1'
#
loop_
_entity.id
_entity.type
_entity.pdbx_description
1 polymer ?
#
loop_
_entity_poly.entity_id
_entity_poly.type
_entity_poly.pdbx_seq_one_letter_code
_entity_poly.pdbx_strand_id
1 'polypeptide(L)'
;MNQTDNLEAIQNFKGKYPKQLWYLFFSEMWERFSFYGMRGMLVIFMVSQLMMNGEVANLQYGATQAFVYAFTFIGGLFADKILGYRKSLFWGGLLMIVGSVILAIDPKQFFFFGISFT
;
A
#
# COMPACT_ATOMS: atom_id res chain seq x y z
N MET A 1 6.49 -39.62 18.12
CA MET A 1 7.02 -38.32 17.67
C MET A 1 5.87 -37.33 17.82
N ASN A 2 5.95 -36.44 18.80
CA ASN A 2 4.79 -35.67 19.26
C ASN A 2 4.54 -34.49 18.32
N GLN A 3 3.27 -34.19 18.07
CA GLN A 3 2.83 -33.16 17.12
C GLN A 3 3.34 -31.75 17.47
N THR A 4 3.73 -31.53 18.72
CA THR A 4 4.38 -30.32 19.25
C THR A 4 5.79 -30.07 18.67
N ASP A 5 6.58 -31.12 18.46
CA ASP A 5 7.95 -31.01 17.93
C ASP A 5 7.96 -30.46 16.50
N ASN A 6 6.87 -30.70 15.75
CA ASN A 6 6.69 -30.29 14.37
C ASN A 6 6.27 -28.81 14.24
N LEU A 7 5.52 -28.27 15.21
CA LEU A 7 5.11 -26.86 15.23
C LEU A 7 6.26 -25.94 15.61
N GLU A 8 7.08 -26.34 16.59
CA GLU A 8 8.29 -25.61 16.97
C GLU A 8 9.28 -25.55 15.80
N ALA A 9 9.46 -26.65 15.07
CA ALA A 9 10.33 -26.70 13.88
C ALA A 9 9.93 -25.68 12.78
N ILE A 10 8.63 -25.40 12.61
CA ILE A 10 8.11 -24.43 11.63
C ILE A 10 8.30 -22.97 12.12
N GLN A 11 8.23 -22.73 13.44
CA GLN A 11 8.27 -21.40 14.04
C GLN A 11 9.68 -20.88 14.36
N ASN A 12 10.70 -21.72 14.27
CA ASN A 12 12.03 -21.39 14.79
C ASN A 12 12.80 -20.35 13.96
N PHE A 13 12.31 -19.92 12.79
CA PHE A 13 12.98 -19.02 11.82
C PHE A 13 14.48 -19.31 11.57
N LYS A 14 14.93 -20.53 11.89
CA LYS A 14 16.33 -20.96 11.85
C LYS A 14 16.58 -21.64 10.50
N GLY A 15 17.39 -21.01 9.65
CA GLY A 15 17.75 -21.56 8.34
C GLY A 15 18.31 -20.52 7.36
N LYS A 16 18.78 -20.97 6.20
CA LYS A 16 19.09 -20.08 5.07
C LYS A 16 17.81 -19.83 4.27
N TYR A 17 17.37 -18.57 4.24
CA TYR A 17 16.27 -18.14 3.37
C TYR A 17 16.77 -17.86 1.96
N PRO A 18 15.91 -18.03 0.94
CA PRO A 18 16.21 -17.59 -0.42
C PRO A 18 16.53 -16.09 -0.42
N LYS A 19 17.58 -15.68 -1.15
CA LYS A 19 17.95 -14.25 -1.26
C LYS A 19 16.80 -13.40 -1.81
N GLN A 20 15.91 -13.99 -2.59
CA GLN A 20 14.70 -13.40 -3.16
C GLN A 20 13.72 -12.90 -2.09
N LEU A 21 13.64 -13.59 -0.95
CA LEU A 21 12.73 -13.24 0.13
C LEU A 21 13.07 -11.88 0.74
N TRP A 22 14.35 -11.54 0.83
CA TRP A 22 14.78 -10.23 1.32
C TRP A 22 14.31 -9.09 0.42
N TYR A 23 14.41 -9.23 -0.90
CA TYR A 23 13.90 -8.21 -1.82
C TYR A 23 12.38 -8.05 -1.71
N LEU A 24 11.64 -9.15 -1.59
CA LEU A 24 10.20 -9.12 -1.41
C LEU A 24 9.82 -8.48 -0.07
N PHE A 25 10.53 -8.83 1.00
CA PHE A 25 10.31 -8.27 2.33
C PHE A 25 10.49 -6.75 2.34
N PHE A 26 11.62 -6.24 1.84
CA PHE A 26 11.86 -4.80 1.82
C PHE A 26 10.90 -4.05 0.90
N SER A 27 10.53 -4.64 -0.23
CA SER A 27 9.51 -4.10 -1.14
C SER A 27 8.16 -3.95 -0.43
N GLU A 28 7.66 -5.02 0.17
CA GLU A 28 6.37 -5.05 0.87
C GLU A 28 6.39 -4.13 2.11
N MET A 29 7.50 -4.12 2.85
CA MET A 29 7.66 -3.27 4.03
C MET A 29 7.56 -1.79 3.67
N TRP A 30 8.23 -1.35 2.59
CA TRP A 30 8.18 0.05 2.17
C TRP A 30 6.83 0.45 1.57
N GLU A 31 6.20 -0.44 0.81
CA GLU A 31 4.84 -0.24 0.31
C GLU A 31 3.88 0.01 1.49
N ARG A 32 3.88 -0.90 2.46
CA ARG A 32 3.01 -0.79 3.65
C ARG A 32 3.32 0.43 4.49
N PHE A 33 4.59 0.78 4.67
CA PHE A 33 4.97 1.99 5.38
C PHE A 33 4.37 3.23 4.72
N SER A 34 4.49 3.35 3.39
CA SER A 34 3.92 4.48 2.63
C SER A 34 2.39 4.50 2.73
N PHE A 35 1.76 3.34 2.54
CA PHE A 35 0.30 3.19 2.58
C PHE A 35 -0.28 3.58 3.96
N TYR A 36 0.24 3.00 5.04
CA TYR A 36 -0.25 3.30 6.40
C TYR A 36 0.13 4.71 6.86
N GLY A 37 1.29 5.22 6.45
CA GLY A 37 1.72 6.59 6.73
C GLY A 37 0.76 7.62 6.13
N MET A 38 0.42 7.47 4.85
CA MET A 38 -0.57 8.31 4.18
C MET A 38 -1.94 8.19 4.86
N ARG A 39 -2.40 6.96 5.08
CA ARG A 39 -3.70 6.67 5.69
C ARG A 39 -3.85 7.30 7.08
N GLY A 40 -2.80 7.26 7.90
CA GLY A 40 -2.81 7.82 9.25
C GLY A 40 -2.95 9.35 9.27
N MET A 41 -2.41 10.03 8.26
CA MET A 41 -2.45 11.49 8.19
C MET A 41 -3.59 12.05 7.31
N LEU A 42 -4.24 11.22 6.49
CA LEU A 42 -5.19 11.65 5.46
C LEU A 42 -6.32 12.54 6.01
N VAL A 43 -7.06 12.05 7.01
CA VAL A 43 -8.20 12.78 7.59
C VAL A 43 -7.72 14.04 8.32
N ILE A 44 -6.61 13.94 9.06
CA ILE A 44 -6.01 15.07 9.76
C ILE A 44 -5.65 16.17 8.77
N PHE A 45 -5.05 15.83 7.63
CA PHE A 45 -4.71 16.78 6.58
C PHE A 45 -5.95 17.41 5.95
N MET A 46 -6.96 16.62 5.61
CA MET A 46 -8.23 17.14 5.05
C MET A 46 -8.89 18.15 5.98
N VAL A 47 -8.95 17.87 7.28
CA VAL A 47 -9.57 18.78 8.25
C VAL A 47 -8.70 20.01 8.53
N SER A 48 -7.39 19.82 8.78
CA SER A 48 -6.51 20.90 9.24
C SER A 48 -5.94 21.78 8.13
N GLN A 49 -5.70 21.23 6.94
CA GLN A 49 -5.03 21.94 5.83
C GLN A 49 -5.97 22.29 4.69
N LEU A 50 -6.95 21.41 4.39
CA LEU A 50 -7.98 21.67 3.37
C LEU A 50 -9.24 22.31 3.96
N MET A 51 -9.30 22.50 5.29
CA MET A 51 -10.44 23.10 6.00
C MET A 51 -11.77 22.37 5.72
N MET A 52 -11.71 21.06 5.47
CA MET A 52 -12.91 20.25 5.23
C MET A 52 -13.65 19.99 6.55
N ASN A 53 -14.97 19.90 6.47
CA ASN A 53 -15.78 19.39 7.58
C ASN A 53 -15.36 17.94 7.90
N GLY A 54 -15.20 17.60 9.18
CA GLY A 54 -14.79 16.28 9.63
C GLY A 54 -15.71 15.14 9.18
N GLU A 55 -17.01 15.38 9.03
CA GLU A 55 -17.94 14.37 8.48
C GLU A 55 -17.64 14.08 7.01
N VAL A 56 -17.48 15.13 6.21
CA VAL A 56 -17.14 15.04 4.78
C VAL A 56 -15.77 14.40 4.60
N ALA A 57 -14.78 14.77 5.42
CA ALA A 57 -13.45 14.19 5.38
C ALA A 57 -13.46 12.67 5.68
N ASN A 58 -14.27 12.22 6.65
CA ASN A 58 -14.42 10.79 6.95
C ASN A 58 -15.12 10.02 5.82
N LEU A 59 -16.16 10.61 5.22
CA LEU A 59 -16.82 10.02 4.05
C LEU A 59 -15.83 9.87 2.88
N GLN A 60 -15.04 10.91 2.61
CA GLN A 60 -14.03 10.90 1.57
C GLN A 60 -12.95 9.86 1.83
N TYR A 61 -12.47 9.75 3.07
CA TYR A 61 -11.56 8.69 3.49
C TYR A 61 -12.15 7.30 3.23
N GLY A 62 -13.41 7.06 3.61
CA GLY A 62 -14.09 5.79 3.35
C GLY A 62 -14.18 5.47 1.86
N ALA A 63 -14.50 6.46 1.03
CA ALA A 63 -14.55 6.33 -0.43
C ALA A 63 -13.17 6.01 -1.02
N THR A 64 -12.11 6.70 -0.57
CA THR A 64 -10.73 6.43 -0.99
C THR A 64 -10.31 5.01 -0.62
N GLN A 65 -10.61 4.53 0.59
CA GLN A 65 -10.29 3.16 0.98
C GLN A 65 -11.06 2.12 0.15
N ALA A 66 -12.35 2.36 -0.11
CA ALA A 66 -13.15 1.48 -0.95
C ALA A 66 -12.59 1.42 -2.39
N PHE A 67 -12.17 2.56 -2.93
CA PHE A 67 -11.53 2.64 -4.24
C PHE A 67 -10.22 1.85 -4.29
N VAL A 68 -9.33 2.01 -3.30
CA VAL A 68 -8.07 1.25 -3.23
C VAL A 68 -8.34 -0.25 -3.21
N TYR A 69 -9.27 -0.72 -2.37
CA TYR A 69 -9.60 -2.16 -2.31
C TYR A 69 -10.27 -2.68 -3.58
N ALA A 70 -11.06 -1.86 -4.29
CA ALA A 70 -11.59 -2.25 -5.58
C ALA A 70 -10.48 -2.31 -6.64
N PHE A 71 -9.53 -1.38 -6.60
CA PHE A 71 -8.42 -1.31 -7.56
C PHE A 71 -7.40 -2.43 -7.36
N THR A 72 -7.16 -2.89 -6.13
CA THR A 72 -6.29 -4.06 -5.89
C THR A 72 -6.84 -5.33 -6.54
N PHE A 73 -8.15 -5.51 -6.56
CA PHE A 73 -8.79 -6.61 -7.29
C PHE A 73 -8.51 -6.51 -8.80
N ILE A 74 -8.65 -5.31 -9.38
CA ILE A 74 -8.33 -5.06 -10.79
C ILE A 74 -6.85 -5.33 -11.05
N GLY A 75 -5.95 -4.85 -10.19
CA GLY A 75 -4.51 -5.10 -10.29
C GLY A 75 -4.16 -6.59 -10.28
N GLY A 76 -4.84 -7.39 -9.46
CA GLY A 76 -4.70 -8.85 -9.45
C GLY A 76 -5.05 -9.49 -10.79
N LEU A 77 -6.18 -9.08 -11.40
CA LEU A 77 -6.56 -9.56 -12.74
C LEU A 77 -5.51 -9.22 -13.82
N PHE A 78 -4.92 -8.02 -13.73
CA PHE A 78 -3.84 -7.60 -14.63
C PHE A 78 -2.56 -8.42 -14.41
N ALA A 79 -2.22 -8.72 -13.16
CA ALA A 79 -1.08 -9.56 -12.81
C ALA A 79 -1.25 -10.97 -13.37
N ASP A 80 -2.43 -11.56 -13.25
CA ASP A 80 -2.70 -12.94 -13.65
C ASP A 80 -2.79 -13.10 -15.18
N LYS A 81 -3.40 -12.14 -15.89
CA LYS A 81 -3.77 -12.31 -17.30
C LYS A 81 -2.90 -11.56 -18.31
N ILE A 82 -2.24 -10.47 -17.90
CA ILE A 82 -1.64 -9.52 -18.84
C ILE A 82 -0.14 -9.32 -18.58
N LEU A 83 0.21 -8.91 -17.35
CA LEU A 83 1.55 -8.38 -17.05
C LEU A 83 2.48 -9.42 -16.40
N GLY A 84 1.92 -10.39 -15.67
CA GLY A 84 2.66 -11.24 -14.75
C GLY A 84 3.03 -10.52 -13.45
N TYR A 85 3.19 -11.29 -12.37
CA TYR A 85 3.38 -10.76 -11.01
C TYR A 85 4.55 -9.76 -10.86
N ARG A 86 5.73 -10.07 -11.44
CA ARG A 86 6.91 -9.19 -11.31
C ARG A 86 6.70 -7.81 -11.94
N LYS A 87 6.14 -7.76 -13.15
CA LYS A 87 5.90 -6.48 -13.84
C LYS A 87 4.77 -5.72 -13.16
N SER A 88 3.73 -6.42 -12.72
CA SER A 88 2.63 -5.80 -11.97
C SER A 88 3.11 -5.13 -10.69
N LEU A 89 4.00 -5.78 -9.93
CA LEU A 89 4.59 -5.20 -8.72
C LEU A 89 5.42 -3.95 -9.04
N PHE A 90 6.27 -4.03 -10.07
CA PHE A 90 7.10 -2.89 -10.48
C PHE A 90 6.27 -1.67 -10.93
N TRP A 91 5.28 -1.89 -11.80
CA TRP A 91 4.42 -0.81 -12.28
C TRP A 91 3.52 -0.25 -11.18
N GLY A 92 3.00 -1.09 -10.29
CA GLY A 92 2.23 -0.64 -9.12
C GLY A 92 3.07 0.23 -8.19
N GLY A 93 4.29 -0.20 -7.86
CA GLY A 93 5.21 0.60 -7.05
C GLY A 93 5.61 1.92 -7.71
N LEU A 94 5.85 1.93 -9.03
CA LEU A 94 6.14 3.16 -9.76
C LEU A 94 4.96 4.15 -9.71
N LEU A 95 3.73 3.63 -9.81
CA LEU A 95 2.51 4.41 -9.78
C LEU A 95 2.30 5.05 -8.38
N MET A 96 2.57 4.32 -7.29
CA MET A 96 2.65 4.88 -5.92
C MET A 96 3.70 5.98 -5.77
N ILE A 97 4.89 5.79 -6.34
CA ILE A 97 5.96 6.81 -6.30
C ILE A 97 5.50 8.08 -7.01
N VAL A 98 4.88 7.96 -8.19
CA VAL A 98 4.35 9.11 -8.94
C VAL A 98 3.28 9.83 -8.14
N GLY A 99 2.33 9.11 -7.54
CA GLY A 99 1.31 9.70 -6.65
C GLY A 99 1.92 10.46 -5.48
N SER A 100 2.92 9.87 -4.83
CA SER A 100 3.64 10.47 -3.70
C SER A 100 4.40 11.74 -4.11
N VAL A 101 5.05 11.72 -5.29
CA VAL A 101 5.76 12.90 -5.83
C VAL A 101 4.77 14.03 -6.14
N ILE A 102 3.61 13.71 -6.72
CA ILE A 102 2.57 14.72 -6.99
C ILE A 102 2.10 15.39 -5.70
N LEU A 103 1.85 14.60 -4.63
CA LEU A 103 1.53 15.16 -3.31
C LEU A 103 2.66 16.00 -2.74
N ALA A 104 3.91 15.61 -2.95
CA ALA A 104 5.06 16.34 -2.44
C ALA A 104 5.25 17.72 -3.10
N ILE A 105 4.81 17.90 -4.35
CA ILE A 105 4.93 19.18 -5.07
C ILE A 105 3.95 20.22 -4.51
N ASP A 106 2.66 19.90 -4.48
CA ASP A 106 1.64 20.75 -3.86
C ASP A 106 0.54 19.87 -3.24
N PRO A 107 0.62 19.61 -1.92
CA PRO A 107 -0.32 18.72 -1.27
C PRO A 107 -1.70 19.34 -1.08
N LYS A 108 -1.88 20.66 -1.29
CA LYS A 108 -3.20 21.30 -1.19
C LYS A 108 -3.94 21.25 -2.52
N GLN A 109 -3.25 21.58 -3.62
CA GLN A 109 -3.88 21.58 -4.95
C GLN A 109 -4.05 20.16 -5.50
N PHE A 110 -3.04 19.30 -5.34
CA PHE A 110 -3.04 17.97 -5.96
C PHE A 110 -3.44 16.84 -5.01
N PHE A 111 -4.01 17.16 -3.84
CA PHE A 111 -4.34 16.17 -2.82
C PHE A 111 -5.10 14.96 -3.38
N PHE A 112 -6.27 15.19 -3.99
CA PHE A 112 -7.11 14.10 -4.48
C PHE A 112 -6.48 13.34 -5.64
N PHE A 113 -5.70 14.02 -6.48
CA PHE A 113 -5.04 13.37 -7.60
C PHE A 113 -3.90 12.48 -7.12
N GLY A 114 -3.07 12.97 -6.22
CA GLY A 114 -1.94 12.23 -5.68
C GLY A 114 -2.35 11.02 -4.83
N ILE A 115 -3.38 11.13 -3.99
CA ILE A 115 -3.91 9.98 -3.22
C ILE A 115 -4.59 8.94 -4.11
N SER A 116 -4.99 9.28 -5.34
CA SER A 116 -5.61 8.29 -6.25
C SER A 116 -4.57 7.32 -6.82
N PHE A 117 -3.30 7.70 -6.81
CA PHE A 117 -2.19 6.89 -7.32
C PHE A 117 -1.32 6.30 -6.21
N THR A 118 -1.49 6.72 -4.96
CA THR A 118 -0.68 6.24 -3.83
C THR A 118 -1.47 5.25 -3.00
#